data_AF-A0A432GQN2-F1
#
_entry.id   AF-A0A432GQN2-F1
#
_cell.length_a   1.000
_cell.length_b   1.000
_cell.length_c   1.000
_cell.angle_alpha   90.00
_cell.angle_beta   90.00
_cell.angle_gamma   90.00
#
_symmetry.space_group_name_H-M   'P 1'
#
loop_
_entity.id
_entity.type
_entity.pdbx_description
1 polymer ?
#
loop_
_entity_poly.entity_id
_entity_poly.type
_entity_poly.pdbx_seq_one_letter_code
_entity_poly.pdbx_strand_id
1 'polypeptide(L)'
;MFNCKKYFFIVCSGLLWIFSPNGIWAVESYLRDSTHRGVIDLSPYQIFPENRMGNGIYLEKKLLDSHSQRVILKIINIKSTESHVYLFRDQNGVLGLNIVKAEADRDARFWQIDPEFYQYSNNITGLKRIFRIFQNNIQPILPYLRTGSGVTSAATHVIFYHIADSKEVIRLNASGQEIKTRLYTFRLHVINRKLSDSKSIENLLIQDVNYRLKLVWEDENSVSYKLSNGEKYTVDLLKHVPELF
;
A
#
# COMPACT_ATOMS: atom_id res chain seq x y z
N MET A 1 -5.76 -77.72 25.56
CA MET A 1 -5.99 -76.38 26.13
C MET A 1 -5.06 -75.41 25.42
N PHE A 2 -5.58 -74.25 25.04
CA PHE A 2 -5.00 -73.11 24.31
C PHE A 2 -4.91 -73.16 22.77
N ASN A 3 -5.72 -72.26 22.21
CA ASN A 3 -6.13 -72.13 20.82
C ASN A 3 -5.21 -71.12 20.11
N CYS A 4 -4.13 -71.60 19.48
CA CYS A 4 -3.02 -70.78 19.00
C CYS A 4 -3.30 -69.99 17.69
N LYS A 5 -4.49 -70.10 17.09
CA LYS A 5 -4.79 -69.49 15.79
C LYS A 5 -5.42 -68.08 15.84
N LYS A 6 -5.90 -67.62 16.99
CA LYS A 6 -6.59 -66.30 17.10
C LYS A 6 -5.69 -65.10 17.39
N TYR A 7 -4.48 -65.30 17.89
CA TYR A 7 -3.58 -64.19 18.24
C TYR A 7 -2.63 -63.75 17.10
N PHE A 8 -2.40 -64.58 16.09
CA PHE A 8 -1.52 -64.22 14.97
C PHE A 8 -2.14 -63.18 14.02
N PHE A 9 -3.48 -63.16 13.91
CA PHE A 9 -4.20 -62.22 13.05
C PHE A 9 -4.32 -60.80 13.64
N ILE A 10 -4.29 -60.66 14.97
CA ILE A 10 -4.39 -59.36 15.65
C ILE A 10 -3.04 -58.63 15.65
N VAL A 11 -1.92 -59.37 15.72
CA VAL A 11 -0.58 -58.76 15.66
C VAL A 11 -0.26 -58.26 14.24
N CYS A 12 -0.72 -58.94 13.19
CA CYS A 12 -0.48 -58.48 11.80
C CYS A 12 -1.39 -57.31 11.37
N SER A 13 -2.58 -57.15 11.96
CA SER A 13 -3.47 -56.02 11.65
C SER A 13 -3.16 -54.75 12.44
N GLY A 14 -2.52 -54.85 13.61
CA GLY A 14 -2.02 -53.70 14.38
C GLY A 14 -0.72 -53.10 13.85
N LEU A 15 0.15 -53.91 13.22
CA LEU A 15 1.42 -53.45 12.64
C LEU A 15 1.27 -52.78 11.26
N LEU A 16 0.18 -53.05 10.54
CA LEU A 16 -0.12 -52.40 9.25
C LEU A 16 -0.64 -50.96 9.39
N TRP A 17 -1.04 -50.53 10.59
CA TRP A 17 -1.40 -49.14 10.90
C TRP A 17 -0.23 -48.25 11.32
N ILE A 18 0.95 -48.82 11.55
CA ILE A 18 2.17 -48.05 11.87
C ILE A 18 2.90 -47.64 10.57
N PHE A 19 2.57 -48.28 9.44
CA PHE A 19 3.13 -47.97 8.12
C PHE A 19 2.14 -47.29 7.17
N SER A 20 0.94 -46.91 7.63
CA SER A 20 0.16 -45.91 6.88
C SER A 20 0.94 -44.61 6.95
N PRO A 21 1.39 -44.03 5.81
CA PRO A 21 1.90 -42.67 5.81
C PRO A 21 0.72 -41.81 6.24
N ASN A 22 0.67 -41.45 7.52
CA ASN A 22 -0.16 -40.37 7.98
C ASN A 22 0.20 -39.20 7.09
N GLY A 23 -0.74 -38.85 6.22
CA GLY A 23 -0.51 -37.94 5.12
C GLY A 23 -0.01 -36.61 5.66
N ILE A 24 1.31 -36.43 5.61
CA ILE A 24 1.95 -35.14 5.47
C ILE A 24 1.61 -34.71 4.04
N TRP A 25 0.37 -34.24 3.84
CA TRP A 25 -0.03 -33.68 2.58
C TRP A 25 0.68 -32.34 2.42
N ALA A 26 1.65 -32.36 1.52
CA ALA A 26 2.31 -31.27 0.83
C ALA A 26 3.16 -30.30 1.69
N VAL A 27 4.35 -30.76 2.09
CA VAL A 27 5.52 -29.95 1.71
C VAL A 27 5.65 -30.14 0.21
N GLU A 28 5.17 -29.18 -0.59
CA GLU A 28 5.45 -29.18 -2.03
C GLU A 28 6.97 -29.23 -2.19
N SER A 29 7.48 -30.41 -2.55
CA SER A 29 8.85 -30.61 -2.98
C SER A 29 8.96 -29.97 -4.37
N TYR A 30 9.05 -28.65 -4.40
CA TYR A 30 9.27 -27.92 -5.65
C TYR A 30 10.54 -28.47 -6.30
N LEU A 31 10.39 -29.04 -7.50
CA LEU A 31 11.47 -29.57 -8.31
C LEU A 31 12.45 -28.44 -8.62
N ARG A 32 13.64 -28.46 -7.99
CA ARG A 32 14.69 -27.45 -8.09
C ARG A 32 15.15 -27.19 -9.54
N ASP A 33 14.43 -26.38 -10.28
CA ASP A 33 14.83 -25.77 -11.56
C ASP A 33 15.77 -24.57 -11.36
N SER A 34 16.41 -24.09 -12.42
CA SER A 34 17.43 -23.03 -12.40
C SER A 34 16.93 -21.66 -11.90
N THR A 35 15.62 -21.49 -11.68
CA THR A 35 14.99 -20.29 -11.09
C THR A 35 14.67 -20.46 -9.59
N HIS A 36 14.88 -21.66 -9.01
CA HIS A 36 14.65 -21.93 -7.60
C HIS A 36 15.77 -21.36 -6.73
N ARG A 37 15.45 -20.31 -5.99
CA ARG A 37 16.38 -19.65 -5.08
C ARG A 37 15.78 -19.48 -3.68
N GLY A 38 15.50 -20.60 -3.02
CA GLY A 38 15.32 -20.63 -1.56
C GLY A 38 14.47 -19.48 -0.98
N VAL A 39 15.05 -18.78 0.00
CA VAL A 39 14.41 -17.70 0.77
C VAL A 39 15.02 -16.36 0.35
N ILE A 40 14.19 -15.36 0.06
CA ILE A 40 14.63 -13.96 -0.03
C ILE A 40 14.64 -13.40 1.39
N ASP A 41 15.79 -12.90 1.84
CA ASP A 41 15.90 -12.19 3.13
C ASP A 41 15.78 -10.67 2.90
N LEU A 42 14.76 -10.08 3.51
CA LEU A 42 14.42 -8.66 3.48
C LEU A 42 14.25 -8.14 4.91
N SER A 43 15.14 -8.56 5.82
CA SER A 43 15.13 -8.28 7.26
C SER A 43 14.26 -7.08 7.68
N PRO A 44 13.24 -7.29 8.55
CA PRO A 44 12.98 -8.52 9.31
C PRO A 44 12.16 -9.58 8.54
N TYR A 45 11.86 -9.36 7.26
CA TYR A 45 10.97 -10.22 6.49
C TYR A 45 11.70 -11.30 5.69
N GLN A 46 11.00 -12.38 5.41
CA GLN A 46 11.43 -13.40 4.47
C GLN A 46 10.34 -13.65 3.43
N ILE A 47 10.73 -13.90 2.18
CA ILE A 47 9.80 -14.35 1.14
C ILE A 47 10.20 -15.74 0.69
N PHE A 48 9.26 -16.68 0.73
CA PHE A 48 9.50 -18.08 0.38
C PHE A 48 8.28 -18.75 -0.26
N PRO A 49 8.47 -19.58 -1.30
CA PRO A 49 9.69 -19.69 -2.11
C PRO A 49 9.95 -18.44 -2.96
N GLU A 50 11.22 -18.11 -3.22
CA GLU A 50 11.56 -17.00 -4.13
C GLU A 50 10.96 -17.22 -5.53
N ASN A 51 10.43 -16.16 -6.13
CA ASN A 51 9.97 -16.09 -7.53
C ASN A 51 8.93 -17.15 -7.95
N ARG A 52 8.03 -17.53 -7.03
CA ARG A 52 6.95 -18.50 -7.29
C ARG A 52 5.57 -17.90 -7.07
N MET A 53 4.62 -18.34 -7.89
CA MET A 53 3.21 -18.06 -7.66
C MET A 53 2.78 -18.69 -6.34
N GLY A 54 2.07 -17.94 -5.50
CA GLY A 54 1.65 -18.41 -4.20
C GLY A 54 2.72 -18.33 -3.12
N ASN A 55 3.87 -17.68 -3.37
CA ASN A 55 4.85 -17.50 -2.32
C ASN A 55 4.31 -16.65 -1.16
N GLY A 56 4.88 -16.89 0.02
CA GLY A 56 4.47 -16.27 1.27
C GLY A 56 5.45 -15.22 1.75
N ILE A 57 4.92 -14.22 2.45
CA ILE A 57 5.68 -13.28 3.28
C ILE A 57 5.72 -13.83 4.70
N TYR A 58 6.90 -13.88 5.30
CA TYR A 58 7.11 -14.34 6.67
C TYR A 58 7.78 -13.25 7.51
N LEU A 59 7.36 -13.14 8.76
CA LEU A 59 8.02 -12.34 9.79
C LEU A 59 8.23 -13.26 10.99
N GLU A 60 9.47 -13.38 11.47
CA GLU A 60 9.81 -14.29 12.58
C GLU A 60 9.29 -15.73 12.36
N LYS A 61 9.40 -16.22 11.12
CA LYS A 61 8.90 -17.54 10.67
C LYS A 61 7.36 -17.71 10.69
N LYS A 62 6.60 -16.67 11.04
CA LYS A 62 5.14 -16.65 10.92
C LYS A 62 4.72 -16.14 9.55
N LEU A 63 3.86 -16.89 8.86
CA LEU A 63 3.25 -16.45 7.61
C LEU A 63 2.37 -15.21 7.87
N LEU A 64 2.65 -14.13 7.16
CA LEU A 64 1.87 -12.89 7.21
C LEU A 64 0.81 -12.85 6.11
N ASP A 65 1.17 -13.19 4.88
CA ASP A 65 0.26 -13.20 3.73
C ASP A 65 0.82 -14.08 2.60
N SER A 66 -0.06 -14.59 1.74
CA SER A 66 0.26 -15.35 0.53
C SER A 66 -0.91 -15.29 -0.45
N HIS A 67 -0.65 -15.41 -1.75
CA HIS A 67 -1.72 -15.38 -2.75
C HIS A 67 -1.38 -16.24 -3.97
N SER A 68 -2.21 -17.24 -4.26
CA SER A 68 -1.94 -18.29 -5.26
C SER A 68 -1.66 -17.78 -6.68
N GLN A 69 -2.21 -16.62 -7.04
CA GLN A 69 -2.06 -16.01 -8.36
C GLN A 69 -1.03 -14.85 -8.41
N ARG A 70 -0.19 -14.72 -7.38
CA ARG A 70 0.79 -13.63 -7.28
C ARG A 70 2.16 -14.18 -6.93
N VAL A 71 3.19 -13.56 -7.48
CA VAL A 71 4.57 -13.67 -7.03
C VAL A 71 4.88 -12.42 -6.22
N ILE A 72 5.04 -12.55 -4.91
CA ILE A 72 5.45 -11.47 -4.02
C ILE A 72 6.96 -11.27 -4.17
N LEU A 73 7.36 -10.02 -4.36
CA LEU A 73 8.74 -9.63 -4.70
C LEU A 73 9.41 -8.84 -3.57
N LYS A 74 8.65 -8.01 -2.87
CA LYS A 74 9.18 -7.10 -1.85
C LYS A 74 8.12 -6.72 -0.85
N ILE A 75 8.52 -6.36 0.35
CA ILE A 75 7.69 -5.81 1.42
C ILE A 75 8.40 -4.66 2.11
N ILE A 76 7.65 -3.65 2.55
CA ILE A 76 8.11 -2.56 3.40
C ILE A 76 7.08 -2.24 4.48
N ASN A 77 7.54 -1.75 5.63
CA ASN A 77 6.66 -1.22 6.67
C ASN A 77 6.04 0.12 6.24
N ILE A 78 4.75 0.31 6.57
CA ILE A 78 4.11 1.64 6.49
C ILE A 78 4.50 2.40 7.75
N LYS A 79 5.32 3.44 7.59
CA LYS A 79 5.84 4.25 8.70
C LYS A 79 4.75 4.68 9.68
N SER A 80 5.03 4.50 10.97
CA SER A 80 4.13 4.79 12.10
C SER A 80 2.90 3.87 12.18
N THR A 81 3.01 2.67 11.60
CA THR A 81 2.00 1.61 11.73
C THR A 81 2.68 0.24 11.81
N GLU A 82 1.92 -0.77 12.19
CA GLU A 82 2.35 -2.17 12.12
C GLU A 82 1.99 -2.82 10.76
N SER A 83 1.25 -2.13 9.90
CA SER A 83 0.89 -2.61 8.57
C SER A 83 2.05 -2.52 7.58
N HIS A 84 1.97 -3.30 6.51
CA HIS A 84 3.02 -3.41 5.50
C HIS A 84 2.47 -3.35 4.08
N VAL A 85 3.19 -2.70 3.17
CA VAL A 85 2.90 -2.75 1.73
C VAL A 85 3.86 -3.72 1.07
N TYR A 86 3.34 -4.58 0.21
CA TYR A 86 4.14 -5.49 -0.60
C TYR A 86 3.91 -5.29 -2.09
N LEU A 87 4.98 -5.48 -2.85
CA LEU A 87 5.02 -5.52 -4.30
C LEU A 87 4.81 -6.95 -4.75
N PHE A 88 3.91 -7.14 -5.71
CA PHE A 88 3.71 -8.42 -6.36
C PHE A 88 3.73 -8.29 -7.88
N ARG A 89 3.93 -9.42 -8.55
CA ARG A 89 3.68 -9.63 -9.97
C ARG A 89 2.52 -10.60 -10.13
N ASP A 90 1.52 -10.26 -10.93
CA ASP A 90 0.40 -11.15 -11.20
C ASP A 90 0.72 -12.21 -12.27
N GLN A 91 -0.27 -13.04 -12.61
CA GLN A 91 -0.15 -14.10 -13.63
C GLN A 91 0.20 -13.57 -15.03
N ASN A 92 -0.13 -12.31 -15.33
CA ASN A 92 0.13 -11.66 -16.62
C ASN A 92 1.48 -10.92 -16.62
N GLY A 93 2.22 -10.96 -15.51
CA GLY A 93 3.48 -10.25 -15.38
C GLY A 93 3.34 -8.78 -14.95
N VAL A 94 2.13 -8.31 -14.64
CA VAL A 94 1.86 -6.92 -14.25
C VAL A 94 2.21 -6.72 -12.78
N LEU A 95 2.89 -5.62 -12.48
CA LEU A 95 3.22 -5.26 -11.10
C LEU A 95 2.04 -4.60 -10.40
N GLY A 96 1.88 -4.91 -9.12
CA GLY A 96 0.89 -4.29 -8.26
C GLY A 96 1.36 -4.17 -6.81
N LEU A 97 0.67 -3.32 -6.04
CA LEU A 97 0.87 -3.22 -4.60
C LEU A 97 -0.35 -3.78 -3.87
N ASN A 98 -0.11 -4.40 -2.72
CA ASN A 98 -1.17 -4.75 -1.77
C ASN A 98 -0.66 -4.59 -0.33
N ILE A 99 -1.55 -4.75 0.64
CA ILE A 99 -1.28 -4.49 2.06
C ILE A 99 -1.44 -5.76 2.90
N VAL A 100 -0.51 -5.99 3.83
CA VAL A 100 -0.73 -6.82 5.02
C VAL A 100 -1.18 -5.87 6.14
N LYS A 101 -2.43 -6.00 6.56
CA LYS A 101 -2.99 -5.14 7.62
C LYS A 101 -2.69 -5.72 8.99
N ALA A 102 -2.18 -4.89 9.88
CA ALA A 102 -2.14 -5.21 11.30
C ALA A 102 -3.52 -5.09 11.94
N GLU A 103 -3.69 -5.70 13.11
CA GLU A 103 -4.93 -5.67 13.90
C GLU A 103 -5.42 -4.24 14.16
N ALA A 104 -4.49 -3.34 14.50
CA ALA A 104 -4.77 -1.93 14.79
C ALA A 104 -5.20 -1.11 13.56
N ASP A 105 -4.98 -1.63 12.34
CA ASP A 105 -5.26 -0.98 11.06
C ASP A 105 -6.35 -1.72 10.26
N ARG A 106 -7.18 -2.55 10.91
CA ARG A 106 -8.25 -3.30 10.21
C ARG A 106 -9.13 -2.40 9.33
N ASP A 107 -9.50 -1.23 9.83
CA ASP A 107 -10.32 -0.24 9.13
C ASP A 107 -9.55 0.64 8.14
N ALA A 108 -8.24 0.45 8.02
CA ALA A 108 -7.45 1.16 7.02
C ALA A 108 -7.86 0.73 5.62
N ARG A 109 -7.85 1.68 4.69
CA ARG A 109 -8.11 1.43 3.28
C ARG A 109 -6.79 1.53 2.52
N PHE A 110 -6.58 0.59 1.61
CA PHE A 110 -5.49 0.60 0.66
C PHE A 110 -6.09 0.34 -0.73
N TRP A 111 -5.84 1.22 -1.68
CA TRP A 111 -6.41 1.08 -3.02
C TRP A 111 -5.48 1.65 -4.08
N GLN A 112 -5.66 1.14 -5.29
CA GLN A 112 -4.98 1.61 -6.48
C GLN A 112 -5.65 2.90 -6.98
N ILE A 113 -4.84 3.92 -7.29
CA ILE A 113 -5.27 5.14 -7.95
C ILE A 113 -5.12 4.98 -9.46
N ASP A 114 -3.95 4.49 -9.88
CA ASP A 114 -3.62 4.15 -11.26
C ASP A 114 -2.57 3.01 -11.28
N PRO A 115 -2.06 2.55 -12.44
CA PRO A 115 -1.07 1.47 -12.51
C PRO A 115 0.20 1.68 -11.65
N GLU A 116 0.64 2.92 -11.44
CA GLU A 116 1.84 3.26 -10.67
C GLU A 116 1.54 3.66 -9.23
N PHE A 117 0.40 4.30 -8.95
CA PHE A 117 0.14 4.97 -7.68
C PHE A 117 -0.97 4.30 -6.86
N TYR A 118 -0.72 4.22 -5.55
CA TYR A 118 -1.60 3.63 -4.55
C TYR A 118 -1.72 4.55 -3.34
N GLN A 119 -2.86 4.51 -2.65
CA GLN A 119 -3.09 5.30 -1.46
C GLN A 119 -3.51 4.44 -0.28
N TYR A 120 -2.94 4.74 0.88
CA TYR A 120 -3.32 4.24 2.19
C TYR A 120 -4.05 5.34 2.97
N SER A 121 -5.12 4.98 3.69
CA SER A 121 -5.82 5.88 4.59
C SER A 121 -6.36 5.13 5.80
N ASN A 122 -6.02 5.58 7.00
CA ASN A 122 -6.64 5.15 8.25
C ASN A 122 -7.41 6.35 8.83
N ASN A 123 -8.74 6.24 8.88
CA ASN A 123 -9.60 7.33 9.33
C ASN A 123 -9.55 7.53 10.86
N ILE A 124 -9.19 6.50 11.63
CA ILE A 124 -9.08 6.55 13.09
C ILE A 124 -7.85 7.38 13.47
N THR A 125 -6.70 7.09 12.87
CA THR A 125 -5.44 7.80 13.17
C THR A 125 -5.24 9.06 12.34
N GLY A 126 -6.10 9.30 11.35
CA GLY A 126 -5.96 10.35 10.34
C GLY A 126 -4.78 10.14 9.38
N LEU A 127 -4.12 8.99 9.43
CA LEU A 127 -2.90 8.73 8.67
C LEU A 127 -3.23 8.46 7.20
N LYS A 128 -2.57 9.19 6.31
CA LYS A 128 -2.64 8.98 4.87
C LYS A 128 -1.23 8.90 4.28
N ARG A 129 -1.03 7.95 3.37
CA ARG A 129 0.25 7.72 2.68
C ARG A 129 0.01 7.42 1.21
N ILE A 130 0.97 7.81 0.40
CA ILE A 130 0.99 7.55 -1.04
C ILE A 130 2.17 6.64 -1.31
N PHE A 131 1.93 5.61 -2.11
CA PHE A 131 2.95 4.68 -2.56
C PHE A 131 2.98 4.68 -4.07
N ARG A 132 4.18 4.48 -4.62
CA ARG A 132 4.41 4.41 -6.04
C ARG A 132 5.19 3.13 -6.38
N ILE A 133 4.84 2.49 -7.48
CA ILE A 133 5.70 1.52 -8.16
C ILE A 133 6.61 2.33 -9.08
N PHE A 134 7.91 2.34 -8.80
CA PHE A 134 8.91 3.00 -9.63
C PHE A 134 10.13 2.09 -9.79
N GLN A 135 10.58 1.89 -11.04
CA GLN A 135 11.72 1.01 -11.35
C GLN A 135 11.64 -0.37 -10.67
N ASN A 136 10.47 -1.03 -10.78
CA ASN A 136 10.18 -2.34 -10.18
C ASN A 136 10.34 -2.39 -8.65
N ASN A 137 10.16 -1.26 -7.96
CA ASN A 137 10.34 -1.15 -6.52
C ASN A 137 9.18 -0.39 -5.87
N ILE A 138 8.99 -0.59 -4.57
CA ILE A 138 8.03 0.17 -3.75
C ILE A 138 8.70 1.48 -3.33
N GLN A 139 8.10 2.60 -3.69
CA GLN A 139 8.57 3.93 -3.32
C GLN A 139 7.49 4.64 -2.49
N PRO A 140 7.68 4.78 -1.16
CA PRO A 140 6.87 5.67 -0.35
C PRO A 140 7.08 7.12 -0.76
N ILE A 141 6.01 7.84 -1.06
CA ILE A 141 6.08 9.26 -1.42
C ILE A 141 5.96 10.10 -0.15
N LEU A 142 6.99 10.89 0.14
CA LEU A 142 7.10 11.77 1.32
C LEU A 142 6.63 11.09 2.63
N PRO A 143 7.26 9.97 3.04
CA PRO A 143 6.74 9.07 4.09
C PRO A 143 6.62 9.70 5.49
N TYR A 144 7.24 10.87 5.70
CA TYR A 144 7.18 11.64 6.94
C TYR A 144 5.87 12.46 7.05
N LEU A 145 5.21 12.75 5.94
CA LEU A 145 3.97 13.51 5.91
C LEU A 145 2.79 12.65 6.34
N ARG A 146 2.02 13.14 7.32
CA ARG A 146 0.88 12.38 7.88
C ARG A 146 -0.37 12.39 7.00
N THR A 147 -0.50 13.36 6.09
CA THR A 147 -1.77 13.72 5.43
C THR A 147 -1.70 13.73 3.90
N GLY A 148 -0.73 13.03 3.30
CA GLY A 148 -0.60 12.92 1.83
C GLY A 148 -1.84 12.30 1.18
N SER A 149 -2.55 13.05 0.33
CA SER A 149 -3.84 12.65 -0.25
C SER A 149 -4.15 13.41 -1.54
N GLY A 150 -5.33 13.15 -2.10
CA GLY A 150 -5.83 13.86 -3.30
C GLY A 150 -5.03 13.56 -4.56
N VAL A 151 -4.45 12.36 -4.66
CA VAL A 151 -3.66 11.95 -5.82
C VAL A 151 -4.51 12.05 -7.08
N THR A 152 -4.06 12.85 -8.03
CA THR A 152 -4.70 13.06 -9.33
C THR A 152 -3.65 12.85 -10.40
N SER A 153 -3.88 11.89 -11.28
CA SER A 153 -2.91 11.44 -12.27
C SER A 153 -3.21 11.97 -13.67
N ALA A 154 -2.14 12.30 -14.40
CA ALA A 154 -2.11 12.55 -15.84
C ALA A 154 -1.09 11.61 -16.49
N ALA A 155 -0.97 11.65 -17.82
CA ALA A 155 -0.08 10.76 -18.58
C ALA A 155 1.40 10.95 -18.24
N THR A 156 1.83 12.18 -17.95
CA THR A 156 3.24 12.54 -17.70
C THR A 156 3.52 12.88 -16.24
N HIS A 157 2.51 13.38 -15.53
CA HIS A 157 2.64 13.90 -14.17
C HIS A 157 1.59 13.35 -13.22
N VAL A 158 1.89 13.44 -11.92
CA VAL A 158 0.94 13.22 -10.83
C VAL A 158 1.03 14.38 -9.87
N ILE A 159 -0.13 14.84 -9.41
CA ILE A 159 -0.22 15.85 -8.37
C ILE A 159 -0.96 15.31 -7.15
N PHE A 160 -0.52 15.71 -5.98
CA PHE A 160 -1.18 15.42 -4.71
C PHE A 160 -0.95 16.56 -3.72
N TYR A 161 -1.54 16.47 -2.54
CA TYR A 161 -1.34 17.46 -1.50
C TYR A 161 -1.14 16.83 -0.12
N HIS A 162 -0.64 17.62 0.82
CA HIS A 162 -0.82 17.35 2.25
C HIS A 162 -1.33 18.61 2.97
N ILE A 163 -1.87 18.42 4.17
CA ILE A 163 -2.21 19.52 5.07
C ILE A 163 -0.94 19.91 5.82
N ALA A 164 -0.37 21.06 5.46
CA ALA A 164 0.87 21.59 6.02
C ALA A 164 0.66 22.26 7.38
N ASP A 165 -0.50 22.87 7.59
CA ASP A 165 -0.86 23.50 8.85
C ASP A 165 -2.39 23.48 9.06
N SER A 166 -2.84 23.63 10.29
CA SER A 166 -4.24 23.83 10.62
C SER A 166 -4.40 24.71 11.85
N LYS A 167 -5.31 25.69 11.81
CA LYS A 167 -5.62 26.57 12.95
C LYS A 167 -7.12 26.69 13.18
N GLU A 168 -7.50 26.87 14.44
CA GLU A 168 -8.87 27.24 14.80
C GLU A 168 -9.13 28.70 14.39
N VAL A 169 -10.27 28.96 13.77
CA VAL A 169 -10.72 30.30 13.39
C VAL A 169 -12.20 30.44 13.74
N ILE A 170 -12.61 31.68 14.02
CA ILE A 170 -14.02 32.02 14.22
C ILE A 170 -14.56 32.53 12.87
N ARG A 171 -15.74 32.03 12.48
CA ARG A 171 -16.47 32.51 11.29
C ARG A 171 -17.93 32.71 11.63
N LEU A 172 -18.60 33.56 10.87
CA LEU A 172 -20.06 33.70 10.94
C LEU A 172 -20.72 32.62 10.07
N ASN A 173 -21.71 31.92 10.60
CA ASN A 173 -22.57 31.05 9.81
C ASN A 173 -23.62 31.87 9.01
N ALA A 174 -24.47 31.19 8.24
CA ALA A 174 -25.50 31.87 7.44
C ALA A 174 -26.52 32.68 8.26
N SER A 175 -26.67 32.39 9.56
CA SER A 175 -27.51 33.14 10.50
C SER A 175 -26.76 34.26 11.25
N GLY A 176 -25.49 34.54 10.92
CA GLY A 176 -24.68 35.56 11.60
C GLY A 176 -24.16 35.17 12.98
N GLN A 177 -24.25 33.89 13.36
CA GLN A 177 -23.70 33.38 14.62
C GLN A 177 -22.23 32.98 14.44
N GLU A 178 -21.40 33.33 15.41
CA GLU A 178 -20.02 32.88 15.48
C GLU A 178 -19.93 31.36 15.70
N ILE A 179 -19.22 30.69 14.81
CA ILE A 179 -18.88 29.28 14.89
C ILE A 179 -17.37 29.12 14.88
N LYS A 180 -16.88 28.20 15.71
CA LYS A 180 -15.50 27.74 15.67
C LYS A 180 -15.35 26.73 14.54
N THR A 181 -14.41 26.96 13.65
CA THR A 181 -14.04 26.02 12.59
C THR A 181 -12.53 25.89 12.50
N ARG A 182 -12.06 24.87 11.79
CA ARG A 182 -10.65 24.69 11.49
C ARG A 182 -10.37 25.17 10.06
N LEU A 183 -9.33 25.97 9.90
CA LEU A 183 -8.79 26.37 8.61
C LEU A 183 -7.56 25.52 8.32
N TYR A 184 -7.56 24.81 7.20
CA TYR A 184 -6.47 23.94 6.76
C TYR A 184 -5.66 24.64 5.69
N THR A 185 -4.33 24.61 5.83
CA THR A 185 -3.39 25.08 4.81
C THR A 185 -2.87 23.88 4.03
N PHE A 186 -3.01 23.91 2.70
CA PHE A 186 -2.58 22.83 1.82
C PHE A 186 -1.25 23.16 1.13
N ARG A 187 -0.40 22.13 0.98
CA ARG A 187 0.79 22.17 0.13
C ARG A 187 0.63 21.17 -1.00
N LEU A 188 0.72 21.64 -2.24
CA LEU A 188 0.71 20.79 -3.43
C LEU A 188 2.11 20.22 -3.72
N HIS A 189 2.14 19.04 -4.30
CA HIS A 189 3.34 18.30 -4.69
C HIS A 189 3.15 17.72 -6.08
N VAL A 190 4.15 17.87 -6.93
CA VAL A 190 4.14 17.38 -8.32
C VAL A 190 5.22 16.32 -8.49
N ILE A 191 4.91 15.26 -9.23
CA ILE A 191 5.84 14.21 -9.65
C ILE A 191 5.81 14.13 -11.17
N ASN A 192 6.96 14.24 -11.82
CA ASN A 192 7.11 13.76 -13.19
C ASN A 192 7.32 12.23 -13.15
N ARG A 193 6.55 11.49 -13.93
CA ARG A 193 6.59 10.01 -13.92
C ARG A 193 7.96 9.42 -14.32
N LYS A 194 8.82 10.17 -15.00
CA LYS A 194 10.16 9.71 -15.35
C LYS A 194 11.17 9.87 -14.20
N LEU A 195 10.85 10.70 -13.21
CA LEU A 195 11.74 11.03 -12.09
C LEU A 195 11.31 10.29 -10.83
N SER A 196 12.25 10.03 -9.92
CA SER A 196 11.94 9.43 -8.62
C SER A 196 11.24 10.42 -7.70
N ASP A 197 11.68 11.68 -7.70
CA ASP A 197 11.37 12.62 -6.63
C ASP A 197 10.15 13.49 -6.95
N SER A 198 9.47 13.93 -5.90
CA SER A 198 8.42 14.95 -5.96
C SER A 198 8.98 16.33 -5.66
N LYS A 199 8.36 17.38 -6.21
CA LYS A 199 8.61 18.78 -5.85
C LYS A 199 7.40 19.41 -5.18
N SER A 200 7.61 20.06 -4.05
CA SER A 200 6.62 20.88 -3.37
C SER A 200 6.44 22.21 -4.08
N ILE A 201 5.20 22.70 -4.19
CA ILE A 201 4.93 24.09 -4.60
C ILE A 201 4.90 24.96 -3.34
N GLU A 202 6.02 25.62 -3.04
CA GLU A 202 6.17 26.38 -1.79
C GLU A 202 5.47 27.74 -1.81
N ASN A 203 5.41 28.40 -2.96
CA ASN A 203 4.92 29.77 -3.11
C ASN A 203 3.43 29.83 -3.47
N LEU A 204 2.65 28.84 -3.01
CA LEU A 204 1.21 28.78 -3.22
C LEU A 204 0.49 28.60 -1.88
N LEU A 205 -0.28 29.61 -1.48
CA LEU A 205 -1.10 29.57 -0.29
C LEU A 205 -2.51 29.11 -0.65
N ILE A 206 -2.85 27.88 -0.28
CA ILE A 206 -4.21 27.35 -0.43
C ILE A 206 -4.76 27.11 0.97
N GLN A 207 -5.91 27.72 1.28
CA GLN A 207 -6.57 27.53 2.56
C GLN A 207 -8.06 27.22 2.37
N ASP A 208 -8.56 26.23 3.10
CA ASP A 208 -9.98 25.90 3.10
C ASP A 208 -10.44 25.39 4.47
N VAL A 209 -11.74 25.50 4.74
CA VAL A 209 -12.38 24.93 5.94
C VAL A 209 -12.69 23.44 5.77
N ASN A 210 -12.75 22.95 4.54
CA ASN A 210 -12.80 21.52 4.26
C ASN A 210 -11.38 20.94 4.30
N TYR A 211 -11.20 19.80 4.96
CA TYR A 211 -9.91 19.09 5.03
C TYR A 211 -9.59 18.31 3.74
N ARG A 212 -10.49 18.33 2.76
CA ARG A 212 -10.33 17.72 1.45
C ARG A 212 -10.26 18.78 0.36
N LEU A 213 -9.24 18.68 -0.48
CA LEU A 213 -9.07 19.50 -1.67
C LEU A 213 -9.25 18.61 -2.91
N LYS A 214 -10.21 18.92 -3.78
CA LYS A 214 -10.38 18.18 -5.03
C LYS A 214 -9.53 18.85 -6.11
N LEU A 215 -8.52 18.12 -6.60
CA LEU A 215 -7.67 18.52 -7.71
C LEU A 215 -8.21 17.94 -9.02
N VAL A 216 -8.14 18.70 -10.11
CA VAL A 216 -8.57 18.29 -11.45
C VAL A 216 -7.56 18.80 -12.46
N TRP A 217 -7.03 17.94 -13.33
CA TRP A 217 -6.21 18.38 -14.46
C TRP A 217 -7.09 19.14 -15.46
N GLU A 218 -6.66 20.34 -15.86
CA GLU A 218 -7.34 21.10 -16.91
C GLU A 218 -6.62 20.93 -18.25
N ASP A 219 -5.29 20.83 -18.23
CA ASP A 219 -4.42 20.51 -19.38
C ASP A 219 -3.13 19.80 -18.91
N GLU A 220 -2.13 19.67 -19.78
CA GLU A 220 -0.86 18.98 -19.49
C GLU A 220 -0.03 19.64 -18.37
N ASN A 221 -0.18 20.96 -18.20
CA ASN A 221 0.65 21.79 -17.33
C ASN A 221 -0.15 22.48 -16.23
N SER A 222 -1.49 22.34 -16.21
CA SER A 222 -2.33 23.05 -15.25
C SER A 222 -3.32 22.16 -14.52
N VAL A 223 -3.51 22.49 -13.24
CA VAL A 223 -4.45 21.83 -12.34
C VAL A 223 -5.38 22.87 -11.74
N SER A 224 -6.65 22.53 -11.58
CA SER A 224 -7.58 23.35 -10.83
C SER A 224 -7.99 22.73 -9.51
N TYR A 225 -8.47 23.58 -8.62
CA TYR A 225 -9.16 23.19 -7.40
C TYR A 225 -10.32 24.14 -7.11
N LYS A 226 -11.32 23.63 -6.39
CA LYS A 226 -12.48 24.41 -5.92
C LYS A 226 -12.50 24.44 -4.41
N LEU A 227 -12.59 25.63 -3.83
CA LEU A 227 -12.71 25.83 -2.39
C LEU A 227 -14.17 25.67 -1.93
N SER A 228 -14.37 25.50 -0.63
CA SER A 228 -15.71 25.31 -0.05
C SER A 228 -16.62 26.52 -0.18
N ASN A 229 -16.07 27.72 -0.42
CA ASN A 229 -16.84 28.93 -0.74
C ASN A 229 -17.34 28.97 -2.20
N GLY A 230 -16.96 27.98 -3.02
CA GLY A 230 -17.36 27.88 -4.41
C GLY A 230 -16.37 28.44 -5.43
N GLU A 231 -15.33 29.15 -4.99
CA GLU A 231 -14.31 29.71 -5.88
C GLU A 231 -13.44 28.62 -6.50
N LYS A 232 -13.20 28.72 -7.81
CA LYS A 232 -12.30 27.84 -8.57
C LYS A 232 -11.03 28.60 -8.89
N TYR A 233 -9.89 27.94 -8.68
CA TYR A 233 -8.57 28.45 -9.01
C TYR A 233 -7.86 27.46 -9.92
N THR A 234 -7.04 27.96 -10.84
CA THR A 234 -6.16 27.15 -11.70
C THR A 234 -4.72 27.51 -11.42
N VAL A 235 -3.87 26.50 -11.29
CA VAL A 235 -2.45 26.60 -11.00
C VAL A 235 -1.68 26.14 -12.24
N ASP A 236 -0.85 27.03 -12.77
CA ASP A 236 0.13 26.71 -13.82
C ASP A 236 1.36 26.07 -13.17
N LEU A 237 1.53 24.77 -13.38
CA LEU A 237 2.61 23.99 -12.79
C LEU A 237 3.97 24.31 -13.41
N LEU A 238 4.02 24.68 -14.70
CA LEU A 238 5.26 25.05 -15.37
C LEU A 238 5.86 26.30 -14.73
N LYS A 239 5.02 27.25 -14.31
CA LYS A 239 5.46 28.45 -13.57
C LYS A 239 6.05 28.12 -12.19
N HIS A 240 5.56 27.07 -11.53
CA HIS A 240 5.87 26.79 -10.13
C HIS A 240 6.98 25.75 -9.93
N VAL A 241 7.07 24.76 -10.80
CA VAL A 241 8.04 23.66 -10.76
C VAL A 241 8.54 23.34 -12.18
N PRO A 242 9.14 24.33 -12.88
CA PRO A 242 9.56 24.18 -14.28
C PRO A 242 10.56 23.03 -14.49
N GLU A 243 11.34 22.67 -13.48
CA GLU A 243 12.32 21.59 -13.57
C GLU A 243 11.72 20.19 -13.74
N LEU A 244 10.39 20.07 -13.58
CA LEU A 244 9.68 18.82 -13.79
C LEU A 244 9.12 18.67 -15.21
N PHE A 245 9.15 19.70 -16.06
CA PHE A 245 8.55 19.71 -17.40
C PHE A 245 9.63 19.80 -18.48
#